data_AF-A0A1I3SZN9-F1
#
_entry.id   AF-A0A1I3SZN9-F1
#
_cell.length_a   1.000
_cell.length_b   1.000
_cell.length_c   1.000
_cell.angle_alpha   90.00
_cell.angle_beta   90.00
_cell.angle_gamma   90.00
#
_symmetry.space_group_name_H-M   'P 1'
#
loop_
_entity.id
_entity.type
_entity.pdbx_description
1 polymer ?
#
loop_
_entity_poly.entity_id
_entity_poly.type
_entity_poly.pdbx_seq_one_letter_code
_entity_poly.pdbx_strand_id
1 'polypeptide(L)'
;MTAVDAAERRVQELQALLAALRAARARVPSLRRATGTVGAPGSWTGTAAHRLHHDELVPLTDQLGRGLERAEQAVLDDLQHAQRALGRARDDQEAAERRPAS
;
A
#
# COMPACT_ATOMS: atom_id res chain seq x y z
N MET A 1 -11.53 23.90 14.50
CA MET A 1 -10.67 23.06 13.66
C MET A 1 -10.35 23.85 12.41
N THR A 2 -9.10 24.24 12.24
CA THR A 2 -8.63 25.05 11.11
C THR A 2 -8.52 24.20 9.84
N ALA A 3 -8.37 24.85 8.68
CA ALA A 3 -8.06 24.15 7.44
C ALA A 3 -6.72 23.39 7.52
N VAL A 4 -5.76 23.93 8.27
CA VAL A 4 -4.48 23.28 8.55
C VAL A 4 -4.68 22.03 9.40
N ASP A 5 -5.43 22.09 10.51
CA ASP A 5 -5.70 20.92 11.37
C ASP A 5 -6.33 19.77 10.57
N ALA A 6 -7.27 20.09 9.68
CA ALA A 6 -7.93 19.11 8.83
C ALA A 6 -6.96 18.49 7.81
N ALA A 7 -6.09 19.29 7.20
CA ALA A 7 -5.10 18.83 6.25
C ALA A 7 -4.00 17.98 6.92
N GLU A 8 -3.55 18.34 8.12
CA GLU A 8 -2.59 17.57 8.90
C GLU A 8 -3.15 16.21 9.29
N ARG A 9 -4.38 16.18 9.79
CA ARG A 9 -5.07 14.92 10.12
C ARG A 9 -5.17 14.01 8.90
N ARG A 10 -5.49 14.57 7.73
CA ARG A 10 -5.56 13.79 6.48
C ARG A 10 -4.20 13.19 6.10
N VAL A 11 -3.12 13.94 6.25
CA VAL A 11 -1.74 13.45 6.00
C VAL A 11 -1.41 12.30 6.97
N GLN A 12 -1.72 12.44 8.25
CA GLN A 12 -1.47 11.41 9.26
C GLN A 12 -2.26 10.12 8.99
N GLU A 13 -3.54 10.24 8.61
CA GLU A 13 -4.38 9.10 8.22
C GLU A 13 -3.79 8.33 7.03
N LEU A 14 -3.31 9.04 6.00
CA LEU A 14 -2.70 8.42 4.83
C LEU A 14 -1.35 7.77 5.15
N GLN A 15 -0.55 8.36 6.03
CA GLN A 15 0.70 7.76 6.53
C GLN A 15 0.43 6.46 7.31
N ALA A 16 -0.58 6.46 8.17
CA ALA A 16 -1.00 5.27 8.91
C ALA A 16 -1.50 4.16 7.97
N LEU A 17 -2.29 4.53 6.97
CA LEU A 17 -2.77 3.61 5.94
C LEU A 17 -1.61 2.99 5.14
N LEU A 18 -0.62 3.81 4.74
CA LEU A 18 0.57 3.35 4.03
C LEU A 18 1.38 2.35 4.88
N ALA A 19 1.56 2.64 6.17
CA ALA A 19 2.25 1.74 7.09
C ALA A 19 1.51 0.38 7.23
N ALA A 20 0.18 0.42 7.39
CA ALA A 20 -0.64 -0.79 7.47
C ALA A 20 -0.56 -1.63 6.18
N LEU A 21 -0.59 -0.99 5.01
CA LEU A 21 -0.49 -1.66 3.72
C LEU A 21 0.89 -2.33 3.54
N ARG A 22 1.98 -1.63 3.90
CA ARG A 22 3.34 -2.19 3.87
C ARG A 22 3.48 -3.38 4.80
N ALA A 23 2.90 -3.31 6.00
CA ALA A 23 2.87 -4.43 6.92
C ALA A 23 2.09 -5.62 6.36
N ALA A 24 0.95 -5.37 5.70
CA ALA A 24 0.17 -6.42 5.04
C ALA A 24 0.96 -7.07 3.88
N ARG A 25 1.63 -6.26 3.04
CA ARG A 25 2.47 -6.73 1.94
C ARG A 25 3.63 -7.60 2.42
N ALA A 26 4.29 -7.20 3.51
CA ALA A 26 5.38 -7.98 4.12
C ALA A 26 4.93 -9.36 4.62
N ARG A 27 3.63 -9.54 4.89
CA ARG A 27 3.05 -10.81 5.33
C ARG A 27 2.59 -11.70 4.19
N VAL A 28 2.58 -11.23 2.94
CA VAL A 28 2.24 -12.07 1.78
C VAL A 28 3.40 -13.02 1.52
N PRO A 29 3.25 -14.33 1.80
CA PRO A 29 4.31 -15.30 1.57
C PRO A 29 4.52 -15.44 0.06
N SER A 30 5.77 -15.39 -0.39
CA SER A 30 6.06 -15.73 -1.78
C SER A 30 5.98 -17.25 -1.96
N LEU A 31 4.88 -17.73 -2.54
CA LEU A 31 4.69 -19.15 -2.89
C LEU A 31 5.66 -19.64 -3.97
N ARG A 32 6.42 -18.73 -4.61
CA ARG A 32 7.52 -19.06 -5.54
C ARG A 32 8.67 -19.85 -4.90
N ARG A 33 8.86 -19.80 -3.58
CA ARG A 33 9.92 -20.62 -2.93
C ARG A 33 9.45 -22.04 -2.60
N ALA A 34 8.16 -22.24 -2.38
CA ALA A 34 7.59 -23.56 -2.05
C ALA A 34 7.47 -24.50 -3.28
N THR A 35 7.62 -23.97 -4.50
CA THR A 35 7.62 -24.75 -5.76
C THR A 35 8.77 -25.75 -5.86
N GLY A 36 9.91 -25.51 -5.17
CA GLY A 36 11.08 -26.40 -5.24
C GLY A 36 10.88 -27.74 -4.55
N THR A 37 9.92 -27.85 -3.63
CA THR A 37 9.70 -29.04 -2.79
C THR A 37 8.36 -29.74 -3.03
N VAL A 38 7.37 -29.07 -3.63
CA VAL A 38 6.04 -29.64 -3.92
C VAL A 38 5.94 -30.11 -5.37
N GLY A 39 5.83 -31.42 -5.59
CA GLY A 39 5.62 -32.01 -6.91
C GLY A 39 6.89 -32.49 -7.64
N ALA A 40 8.00 -32.68 -6.91
CA ALA A 40 9.16 -33.36 -7.47
C ALA A 40 8.75 -34.75 -8.00
N PRO A 41 9.24 -35.17 -9.19
CA PRO A 41 8.93 -36.49 -9.72
C PRO A 41 9.24 -37.58 -8.68
N GLY A 42 8.22 -38.30 -8.22
CA GLY A 42 8.35 -39.34 -7.19
C GLY A 42 7.86 -38.97 -5.78
N SER A 43 7.37 -37.75 -5.51
CA SER A 43 6.71 -37.44 -4.23
C SER A 43 5.25 -37.91 -4.18
N TRP A 44 4.80 -38.36 -3.00
CA TRP A 44 3.40 -38.77 -2.69
C TRP A 44 2.36 -37.71 -3.12
N THR A 45 2.75 -36.43 -3.11
CA THR A 45 2.00 -35.30 -3.67
C THR A 45 2.16 -35.24 -5.19
N GLY A 46 1.60 -36.23 -5.88
CA GLY A 46 1.63 -36.34 -7.34
C GLY A 46 1.14 -35.08 -8.05
N THR A 47 1.35 -35.05 -9.37
CA THR A 47 1.06 -33.99 -10.36
C THR A 47 -0.15 -33.07 -10.11
N ALA A 48 -1.20 -33.51 -9.41
CA ALA A 48 -2.31 -32.65 -8.96
C ALA A 48 -1.87 -31.56 -7.96
N ALA A 49 -1.05 -31.89 -6.95
CA ALA A 49 -0.53 -30.90 -6.00
C ALA A 49 0.44 -29.92 -6.69
N HIS A 50 1.22 -30.41 -7.64
CA HIS A 50 2.08 -29.58 -8.47
C HIS A 50 1.27 -28.59 -9.33
N ARG A 51 0.23 -29.08 -10.03
CA ARG A 51 -0.66 -28.24 -10.84
C ARG A 51 -1.44 -27.23 -10.01
N LEU A 52 -2.05 -27.63 -8.89
CA LEU A 52 -2.71 -26.69 -7.98
C LEU A 52 -1.75 -25.57 -7.55
N HIS A 53 -0.52 -25.92 -7.19
CA HIS A 53 0.46 -24.93 -6.74
C HIS A 53 0.93 -24.02 -7.88
N HIS A 54 1.28 -24.58 -9.03
CA HIS A 54 1.87 -23.84 -10.15
C HIS A 54 0.84 -23.09 -11.00
N ASP A 55 -0.31 -23.71 -11.26
CA ASP A 55 -1.33 -23.20 -12.19
C ASP A 55 -2.37 -22.32 -11.48
N GLU A 56 -2.59 -22.51 -10.18
CA GLU A 56 -3.57 -21.71 -9.41
C GLU A 56 -2.91 -20.82 -8.35
N LEU A 57 -2.16 -21.39 -7.40
CA LEU A 57 -1.69 -20.65 -6.22
C LEU A 57 -0.59 -19.61 -6.54
N VAL A 58 0.37 -19.95 -7.40
CA VAL A 58 1.42 -19.01 -7.82
C VAL A 58 0.82 -17.80 -8.57
N PRO A 59 -0.04 -17.97 -9.59
CA PRO A 59 -0.70 -16.85 -10.25
C PRO A 59 -1.53 -15.97 -9.30
N LEU A 60 -2.27 -16.56 -8.36
CA LEU A 60 -3.04 -15.81 -7.37
C LEU A 60 -2.14 -14.96 -6.47
N THR A 61 -0.99 -15.50 -6.05
CA THR A 61 -0.02 -14.78 -5.22
C THR A 61 0.63 -13.63 -5.99
N ASP A 62 0.98 -13.86 -7.27
CA ASP A 62 1.52 -12.82 -8.15
C ASP A 62 0.49 -11.72 -8.43
N GLN A 63 -0.79 -12.06 -8.61
CA GLN A 63 -1.88 -11.09 -8.75
C GLN A 63 -2.09 -10.27 -7.47
N LEU A 64 -2.08 -10.91 -6.31
CA LEU A 64 -2.18 -10.24 -5.01
C LEU A 64 -1.02 -9.27 -4.79
N GLY A 65 0.22 -9.69 -5.09
CA GLY A 65 1.41 -8.84 -5.02
C GLY A 65 1.26 -7.58 -5.88
N ARG A 66 0.89 -7.73 -7.16
CA ARG A 66 0.64 -6.59 -8.06
C ARG A 66 -0.54 -5.72 -7.63
N GLY A 67 -1.56 -6.30 -7.02
CA GLY A 67 -2.71 -5.58 -6.47
C GLY A 67 -2.29 -4.67 -5.31
N LEU A 68 -1.51 -5.21 -4.38
CA LEU A 68 -0.97 -4.47 -3.23
C LEU A 68 0.02 -3.38 -3.65
N GLU A 69 0.85 -3.63 -4.67
CA GLU A 69 1.75 -2.62 -5.23
C GLU A 69 0.99 -1.44 -5.83
N ARG A 70 -0.07 -1.71 -6.60
CA ARG A 70 -0.94 -0.65 -7.15
C ARG A 70 -1.66 0.12 -6.04
N ALA A 71 -2.14 -0.56 -5.01
CA ALA A 71 -2.74 0.10 -3.85
C ALA A 71 -1.71 0.97 -3.11
N GLU A 72 -0.46 0.52 -2.99
CA GLU A 72 0.61 1.30 -2.35
C GLU A 72 0.90 2.57 -3.13
N GLN A 73 0.98 2.47 -4.45
CA GLN A 73 1.17 3.63 -5.31
C GLN A 73 0.02 4.63 -5.19
N ALA A 74 -1.23 4.16 -5.20
CA ALA A 74 -2.39 5.05 -5.05
C ALA A 74 -2.37 5.82 -3.72
N VAL A 75 -2.00 5.15 -2.61
CA VAL A 75 -1.87 5.81 -1.31
C VAL A 75 -0.71 6.82 -1.29
N LEU A 76 0.41 6.52 -1.96
CA LEU A 76 1.53 7.46 -2.11
C LEU A 76 1.14 8.71 -2.90
N ASP A 77 0.39 8.55 -3.99
CA ASP A 77 -0.09 9.65 -4.82
C ASP A 77 -1.05 10.54 -4.03
N ASP A 78 -1.98 9.94 -3.29
CA ASP A 78 -2.91 10.63 -2.39
C ASP A 78 -2.16 11.37 -1.27
N LEU A 79 -1.14 10.76 -0.68
CA LEU A 79 -0.31 11.37 0.36
C LEU A 79 0.43 12.59 -0.18
N GLN A 80 1.00 12.50 -1.39
CA GLN A 80 1.66 13.61 -2.03
C GLN A 80 0.68 14.76 -2.30
N HIS A 81 -0.54 14.44 -2.75
CA HIS A 81 -1.59 15.44 -2.94
C HIS A 81 -1.97 16.12 -1.63
N ALA A 82 -2.17 15.36 -0.55
CA ALA A 82 -2.52 15.87 0.77
C ALA A 82 -1.41 16.76 1.35
N GLN A 83 -0.14 16.40 1.17
CA GLN A 83 0.99 17.24 1.59
C GLN A 83 1.03 18.59 0.88
N ARG A 84 0.75 18.62 -0.44
CA ARG A 84 0.64 19.88 -1.18
C ARG A 84 -0.54 20.72 -0.69
N ALA A 85 -1.67 20.10 -0.39
CA ALA A 85 -2.83 20.79 0.16
C ALA A 85 -2.55 21.39 1.55
N LEU A 86 -1.83 20.66 2.40
CA LEU A 86 -1.37 21.16 3.70
C LEU A 86 -0.43 22.36 3.55
N GLY A 87 0.51 22.32 2.61
CA GLY A 87 1.38 23.46 2.31
C GLY A 87 0.57 24.71 1.98
N ARG A 88 -0.38 24.59 1.05
CA ARG A 88 -1.28 25.70 0.68
C ARG A 88 -2.10 26.22 1.86
N ALA A 89 -2.67 25.34 2.68
CA ALA A 89 -3.45 25.75 3.85
C ALA A 89 -2.61 26.53 4.86
N ARG A 90 -1.32 26.17 5.03
CA ARG A 90 -0.38 26.90 5.89
C ARG A 90 -0.03 28.26 5.31
N ASP A 91 0.24 28.33 4.01
CA ASP A 91 0.54 29.59 3.32
C ASP A 91 -0.65 30.57 3.42
N ASP A 92 -1.88 30.06 3.23
CA ASP A 92 -3.11 30.85 3.34
C ASP A 92 -3.34 31.36 4.76
N GLN A 93 -3.11 30.52 5.77
CA GLN A 93 -3.20 30.91 7.17
C GLN A 93 -2.16 31.99 7.51
N GLU A 94 -0.91 31.82 7.08
CA GLU A 94 0.14 32.80 7.30
C GLU A 94 -0.16 34.13 6.59
N ALA A 95 -0.72 34.08 5.37
CA ALA A 95 -1.15 35.28 4.65
C ALA A 95 -2.31 36.01 5.35
N ALA A 96 -3.24 35.27 5.96
CA ALA A 96 -4.33 35.83 6.75
C ALA A 96 -3.81 36.48 8.05
N GLU A 97 -2.86 35.86 8.73
CA GLU A 97 -2.23 36.38 9.95
C GLU A 97 -1.40 37.65 9.67
N ARG A 98 -0.73 37.73 8.51
CA ARG A 98 0.07 38.89 8.08
C ARG A 98 -0.77 40.08 7.59
N ARG A 99 -2.07 39.89 7.32
CA ARG A 99 -3.01 40.98 7.01
C ARG A 99 -3.88 41.25 8.24
N PRO A 100 -3.37 41.99 9.25
CA PRO A 100 -4.26 42.48 10.29
C PRO A 100 -5.30 43.39 9.64
N ALA A 101 -6.57 43.14 9.95
CA ALA A 101 -7.71 43.94 9.47
C ALA A 101 -7.41 45.43 9.67
N SER A 102 -7.33 46.17 8.56
CA SER A 102 -7.37 47.65 8.56
C SER A 102 -8.77 48.13 8.84
#